data_AF-A0A8C6TWR5-F1
#
_entry.id   AF-A0A8C6TWR5-F1
#
_cell.length_a   1.000
_cell.length_b   1.000
_cell.length_c   1.000
_cell.angle_alpha   90.00
_cell.angle_beta   90.00
_cell.angle_gamma   90.00
#
_symmetry.space_group_name_H-M   'P 1'
#
loop_
_entity.id
_entity.type
_entity.pdbx_description
1 polymer ?
#
loop_
_entity_poly.entity_id
_entity_poly.type
_entity_poly.pdbx_seq_one_letter_code
_entity_poly.pdbx_strand_id
1 'polypeptide(L)'
;LLSVGLGRGSSSRYSSIGSKVLIYLYPQVSSGASVVAPQANRFIFSHDEANAQMKLSESLVQSLENFDPKLLVLSGFHMMEGLQPESGLTRSEPALLVALLSQLSVPVHLELASMTDPEFMRHIAHKVFPLVSSLGLNEQELLFLSRAVGGPHSDLSWTEVGVSSPAAVGVASDVLRWFCRALTRGVHGGRSAHGERSSLRSRSRARPGVELRAPLTFSINESHALTLDPDRPITVWQQNHVTLHLSPVLVCKRPIRTVGLGDAITANGLLFSEILP
;
A
#
# COMPACT_ATOMS: atom_id res chain seq x y z
N LEU A 1 -1.06 8.53 12.06
CA LEU A 1 -2.20 9.21 12.72
C LEU A 1 -2.44 10.56 12.06
N LEU A 2 -3.50 10.71 11.26
CA LEU A 2 -3.91 11.98 10.66
C LEU A 2 -5.16 12.49 11.40
N SER A 3 -5.01 13.62 12.10
CA SER A 3 -6.15 14.39 12.62
C SER A 3 -6.79 15.15 11.46
N VAL A 4 -8.03 14.81 11.12
CA VAL A 4 -8.86 15.57 10.19
C VAL A 4 -10.03 16.15 10.97
N GLY A 5 -9.88 17.40 11.41
CA GLY A 5 -10.96 18.16 12.03
C GLY A 5 -12.04 18.50 11.01
N LEU A 6 -13.26 18.04 11.26
CA LEU A 6 -14.48 18.49 10.58
C LEU A 6 -15.00 19.75 11.27
N GLY A 7 -15.32 20.79 10.50
CA GLY A 7 -16.04 21.97 11.00
C GLY A 7 -16.85 22.65 9.90
N ARG A 8 -18.19 22.60 10.01
CA ARG A 8 -19.11 23.46 9.26
C ARG A 8 -19.19 24.82 9.97
N GLY A 9 -18.90 25.89 9.23
CA GLY A 9 -19.37 27.27 9.44
C GLY A 9 -19.31 27.88 10.83
N SER A 10 -18.25 28.64 11.11
CA SER A 10 -18.28 30.06 11.50
C SER A 10 -16.84 30.50 11.78
N SER A 11 -16.51 31.73 11.42
CA SER A 11 -15.15 32.27 11.46
C SER A 11 -14.58 32.28 12.88
N SER A 12 -13.71 31.31 13.18
CA SER A 12 -12.75 31.40 14.28
C SER A 12 -11.37 31.13 13.70
N ARG A 13 -10.49 32.12 13.78
CA ARG A 13 -9.08 32.01 13.37
C ARG A 13 -8.34 31.16 14.39
N TYR A 14 -8.25 29.86 14.13
CA TYR A 14 -7.16 29.04 14.67
C TYR A 14 -6.02 29.05 13.65
N SER A 15 -4.94 29.77 13.96
CA SER A 15 -3.66 29.64 13.25
C SER A 15 -2.97 28.37 13.72
N SER A 16 -3.34 27.20 13.18
CA SER A 16 -2.53 26.00 13.37
C SER A 16 -1.32 26.08 12.44
N ILE A 17 -0.12 26.14 13.02
CA ILE A 17 1.16 25.85 12.38
C ILE A 17 1.19 24.32 12.14
N GLY A 18 0.26 23.83 11.31
CA GLY A 18 0.21 22.44 10.89
C GLY A 18 0.96 22.30 9.57
N SER A 19 1.64 21.17 9.38
CA SER A 19 2.18 20.80 8.09
C SER A 19 1.10 20.87 7.02
N LYS A 20 1.39 21.56 5.91
CA LYS A 20 0.43 21.77 4.82
C LYS A 20 0.78 20.83 3.66
N VAL A 21 -0.17 19.96 3.34
CA VAL A 21 -0.14 19.11 2.15
C VAL A 21 -1.13 19.68 1.14
N LEU A 22 -0.67 19.98 -0.07
CA LEU A 22 -1.50 20.44 -1.17
C LEU A 22 -1.94 19.24 -2.01
N ILE A 23 -3.24 19.03 -2.07
CA ILE A 23 -3.85 17.89 -2.76
C ILE A 23 -4.74 18.42 -3.88
N TYR A 24 -4.32 18.19 -5.12
CA TYR A 24 -5.08 18.54 -6.30
C TYR A 24 -5.89 17.33 -6.75
N LEU A 25 -7.22 17.41 -6.63
CA LEU A 25 -8.15 16.40 -7.12
C LEU A 25 -8.56 16.74 -8.55
N TYR A 26 -8.46 15.78 -9.47
CA TYR A 26 -8.93 15.96 -10.84
C TYR A 26 -9.91 14.84 -11.22
N PRO A 27 -11.06 15.17 -11.85
CA PRO A 27 -12.02 14.19 -12.33
C PRO A 27 -11.53 13.54 -13.63
N GLN A 28 -12.18 12.44 -14.02
CA GLN A 28 -12.07 11.95 -15.40
C GLN A 28 -12.72 12.97 -16.33
N VAL A 29 -12.00 13.42 -17.36
CA VAL A 29 -12.48 14.45 -18.31
C VAL A 29 -12.78 13.80 -19.66
N SER A 30 -13.84 14.22 -20.33
CA SER A 30 -14.22 13.74 -21.67
C SER A 30 -13.38 14.39 -22.78
N SER A 31 -13.33 13.73 -23.94
CA SER A 31 -12.60 14.16 -25.14
C SER A 31 -12.95 15.61 -25.55
N GLY A 32 -11.93 16.45 -25.76
CA GLY A 32 -12.09 17.85 -26.17
C GLY A 32 -11.09 18.84 -25.52
N ALA A 33 -10.42 18.45 -24.44
CA ALA A 33 -9.32 19.20 -23.84
C ALA A 33 -7.96 18.84 -24.48
N SER A 34 -6.98 19.75 -24.43
CA SER A 34 -5.60 19.47 -24.89
C SER A 34 -4.90 18.40 -24.06
N VAL A 35 -5.33 18.19 -22.82
CA VAL A 35 -4.90 17.10 -21.92
C VAL A 35 -6.14 16.44 -21.34
N VAL A 36 -6.26 15.13 -21.50
CA VAL A 36 -7.40 14.33 -21.04
C VAL A 36 -6.95 13.39 -19.92
N ALA A 37 -7.55 13.53 -18.73
CA ALA A 37 -7.30 12.61 -17.62
C ALA A 37 -8.12 11.33 -17.82
N PRO A 38 -7.50 10.15 -17.99
CA PRO A 38 -8.22 8.91 -18.28
C PRO A 38 -9.00 8.39 -17.07
N GLN A 39 -8.63 8.80 -15.86
CA GLN A 39 -9.22 8.39 -14.60
C GLN A 39 -9.27 9.56 -13.61
N ALA A 40 -10.24 9.53 -12.70
CA ALA A 40 -10.27 10.45 -11.56
C ALA A 40 -9.18 10.07 -10.55
N ASN A 41 -8.28 10.99 -10.24
CA ASN A 41 -7.13 10.73 -9.37
C ASN A 41 -6.69 12.04 -8.68
N ARG A 42 -5.59 11.97 -7.93
CA ARG A 42 -5.01 13.10 -7.20
C ARG A 42 -3.54 13.29 -7.53
N PHE A 43 -3.11 14.54 -7.50
CA PHE A 43 -1.71 14.92 -7.42
C PHE A 43 -1.45 15.53 -6.05
N ILE A 44 -0.43 15.03 -5.34
CA ILE A 44 -0.10 15.47 -3.98
C ILE A 44 1.30 16.08 -4.04
N PHE A 45 1.45 17.27 -3.48
CA PHE A 45 2.76 17.84 -3.19
C PHE A 45 2.75 18.50 -1.81
N SER A 46 3.89 18.47 -1.14
CA SER A 46 4.05 19.02 0.20
C SER A 46 5.45 19.59 0.36
N HIS A 47 5.57 20.59 1.22
CA HIS A 47 6.86 21.03 1.76
C HIS A 47 6.74 20.89 3.28
N ASP A 48 6.99 19.67 3.75
CA ASP A 48 6.65 19.21 5.09
C ASP A 48 7.91 18.67 5.79
N GLU A 49 8.76 19.60 6.21
CA GLU A 49 10.04 19.29 6.86
C GLU A 49 9.85 18.50 8.17
N ALA A 50 8.76 18.76 8.89
CA ALA A 50 8.48 18.11 10.16
C ALA A 50 8.20 16.60 10.00
N ASN A 51 7.38 16.23 9.01
CA ASN A 51 7.09 14.82 8.73
C ASN A 51 8.22 14.15 7.94
N ALA A 52 8.95 14.89 7.09
CA ALA A 52 10.09 14.35 6.35
C ALA A 52 11.16 13.78 7.30
N GLN A 53 11.49 14.51 8.37
CA GLN A 53 12.50 14.08 9.34
C GLN A 53 12.12 12.82 10.12
N MET A 54 10.84 12.40 10.07
CA MET A 54 10.32 11.21 10.75
C MET A 54 10.93 10.99 12.15
N LYS A 55 10.96 12.08 12.93
CA LYS A 55 11.56 12.05 14.27
C LYS A 55 10.79 11.08 15.15
N LEU A 56 11.40 9.93 15.40
CA LEU A 56 11.02 9.04 16.49
C LEU A 56 11.27 9.79 17.79
N SER A 57 10.23 10.43 18.31
CA SER A 57 10.29 11.12 19.58
C SER A 57 10.29 10.11 20.73
N GLU A 58 10.97 10.45 21.82
CA GLU A 58 10.88 9.70 23.08
C GLU A 58 9.42 9.52 23.51
N SER A 59 8.55 10.50 23.22
CA SER A 59 7.12 10.41 23.50
C SER A 59 6.40 9.32 22.70
N LEU A 60 6.81 9.02 21.46
CA LEU A 60 6.24 7.93 20.70
C LEU A 60 6.65 6.58 21.29
N VAL A 61 7.93 6.42 21.64
CA VAL A 61 8.43 5.20 22.30
C VAL A 61 7.70 4.97 23.62
N GLN A 62 7.61 6.00 24.47
CA GLN A 62 6.89 5.91 25.75
C GLN A 62 5.39 5.65 25.56
N SER A 63 4.77 6.18 24.50
CA SER A 63 3.37 5.90 24.18
C SER A 63 3.17 4.45 23.74
N LEU A 64 4.12 3.86 23.02
CA LEU A 64 4.06 2.44 22.63
C LEU A 64 4.13 1.52 23.85
N GLU A 65 5.01 1.83 24.81
CA GLU A 65 5.10 1.08 26.08
C GLU A 65 3.80 1.17 26.89
N ASN A 66 3.23 2.37 27.01
CA ASN A 66 2.00 2.58 27.79
C ASN A 66 0.75 2.01 27.12
N PHE A 67 0.70 2.00 25.78
CA PHE A 67 -0.47 1.57 25.02
C PHE A 67 -0.53 0.04 24.83
N ASP A 68 0.59 -0.67 24.91
CA ASP A 68 0.71 -2.13 24.69
C ASP A 68 -0.03 -2.61 23.41
N PRO A 69 0.33 -2.09 22.22
CA PRO A 69 -0.38 -2.41 20.99
C PRO A 69 -0.25 -3.88 20.62
N LYS A 70 -1.35 -4.49 20.17
CA LYS A 70 -1.32 -5.85 19.58
C LYS A 70 -0.90 -5.87 18.10
N LEU A 71 -0.90 -4.70 17.46
CA LEU A 71 -0.46 -4.48 16.08
C LEU A 71 0.04 -3.04 15.97
N LEU A 72 1.20 -2.84 15.35
CA LEU A 72 1.69 -1.53 14.99
C LEU A 72 1.53 -1.31 13.48
N VAL A 73 0.98 -0.16 13.08
CA VAL A 73 0.87 0.26 11.68
C VAL A 73 1.78 1.45 11.45
N LEU A 74 2.75 1.30 10.55
CA LEU A 74 3.72 2.33 10.18
C LEU A 74 3.51 2.76 8.72
N SER A 75 3.66 4.06 8.47
CA SER A 75 3.70 4.66 7.13
C SER A 75 4.49 5.96 7.19
N GLY A 76 4.67 6.62 6.05
CA GLY A 76 5.36 7.91 5.94
C GLY A 76 6.82 7.83 5.50
N PHE A 77 7.42 6.64 5.36
CA PHE A 77 8.83 6.51 4.98
C PHE A 77 9.19 7.12 3.64
N HIS A 78 8.24 7.17 2.70
CA HIS A 78 8.39 7.85 1.42
C HIS A 78 8.68 9.36 1.57
N MET A 79 8.30 9.98 2.69
CA MET A 79 8.57 11.39 2.97
C MET A 79 10.03 11.66 3.33
N MET A 80 10.81 10.62 3.61
CA MET A 80 12.23 10.70 3.95
C MET A 80 13.12 10.71 2.70
N GLU A 81 12.53 10.49 1.53
CA GLU A 81 13.25 10.51 0.25
C GLU A 81 13.87 11.89 -0.02
N GLY A 82 15.14 11.91 -0.43
CA GLY A 82 15.84 13.14 -0.78
C GLY A 82 16.34 13.99 0.39
N LEU A 83 16.18 13.53 1.64
CA LEU A 83 16.84 14.15 2.78
C LEU A 83 18.36 13.97 2.66
N GLN A 84 19.08 15.08 2.67
CA GLN A 84 20.53 15.08 2.76
C GLN A 84 20.94 14.93 4.23
N PRO A 85 22.01 14.20 4.55
CA PRO A 85 22.51 14.13 5.91
C PRO A 85 22.88 15.54 6.40
N GLU A 86 22.12 16.08 7.35
CA GLU A 86 22.48 17.31 8.05
C GLU A 86 23.84 17.10 8.74
N SER A 87 24.85 17.83 8.28
CA SER A 87 26.22 17.97 8.83
C SER A 87 26.64 16.98 9.94
N GLY A 88 27.39 15.94 9.55
CA GLY A 88 28.29 15.20 10.45
C GLY A 88 27.71 14.00 11.21
N LEU A 89 26.41 13.72 11.14
CA LEU A 89 25.82 12.50 11.65
C LEU A 89 25.39 11.60 10.48
N THR A 90 26.18 10.56 10.22
CA THR A 90 25.82 9.39 9.39
C THR A 90 24.67 8.61 10.04
N ARG A 91 23.50 9.21 10.18
CA ARG A 91 22.26 8.47 10.38
C ARG A 91 21.69 8.22 9.01
N SER A 92 21.98 7.07 8.43
CA SER A 92 21.09 6.53 7.41
C SER A 92 19.76 6.33 8.13
N GLU A 93 18.73 7.13 7.84
CA GLU A 93 17.47 7.05 8.57
C GLU A 93 16.81 5.66 8.55
N PRO A 94 17.05 4.77 7.56
CA PRO A 94 16.69 3.36 7.65
C PRO A 94 17.29 2.63 8.87
N ALA A 95 18.45 3.03 9.39
CA ALA A 95 19.08 2.41 10.56
C ALA A 95 18.32 2.67 11.86
N LEU A 96 17.71 3.86 12.02
CA LEU A 96 16.89 4.16 13.19
C LEU A 96 15.58 3.36 13.16
N LEU A 97 14.99 3.20 11.98
CA LEU A 97 13.82 2.35 11.78
C LEU A 97 14.14 0.88 12.05
N VAL A 98 15.27 0.39 11.54
CA VAL A 98 15.76 -0.95 11.86
C VAL A 98 15.96 -1.12 13.36
N ALA A 99 16.55 -0.14 14.03
CA ALA A 99 16.78 -0.19 15.48
C ALA A 99 15.46 -0.24 16.26
N LEU A 100 14.49 0.59 15.89
CA LEU A 100 13.15 0.55 16.47
C LEU A 100 12.48 -0.81 16.24
N LEU A 101 12.37 -1.22 14.98
CA LEU A 101 11.66 -2.44 14.59
C LEU A 101 12.29 -3.70 15.21
N SER A 102 13.62 -3.73 15.33
CA SER A 102 14.34 -4.85 15.97
C SER A 102 14.07 -4.99 17.47
N GLN A 103 13.60 -3.92 18.13
CA GLN A 103 13.25 -3.94 19.55
C GLN A 103 11.77 -4.27 19.80
N LEU A 104 10.94 -4.26 18.75
CA LEU A 104 9.51 -4.53 18.87
C LEU A 104 9.24 -6.04 18.84
N SER A 105 8.46 -6.50 19.82
CA SER A 105 7.91 -7.88 19.86
C SER A 105 6.51 -7.98 19.25
N VAL A 106 5.94 -6.85 18.84
CA VAL A 106 4.58 -6.76 18.28
C VAL A 106 4.62 -6.90 16.76
N PRO A 107 3.62 -7.53 16.13
CA PRO A 107 3.53 -7.53 14.67
C PRO A 107 3.47 -6.11 14.11
N VAL A 108 4.18 -5.88 13.01
CA VAL A 108 4.24 -4.57 12.35
C VAL A 108 3.70 -4.68 10.93
N HIS A 109 2.72 -3.85 10.59
CA HIS A 109 2.32 -3.60 9.21
C HIS A 109 2.98 -2.33 8.70
N LEU A 110 3.58 -2.40 7.52
CA LEU A 110 4.14 -1.25 6.81
C LEU A 110 3.29 -0.90 5.59
N GLU A 111 2.68 0.27 5.58
CA GLU A 111 2.01 0.84 4.40
C GLU A 111 3.02 1.68 3.61
N LEU A 112 3.41 1.19 2.43
CA LEU A 112 4.17 1.97 1.47
C LEU A 112 3.26 2.98 0.78
N ALA A 113 3.86 4.08 0.36
CA ALA A 113 3.22 5.01 -0.55
C ALA A 113 4.22 5.39 -1.65
N SER A 114 3.86 6.41 -2.42
CA SER A 114 4.59 6.82 -3.61
C SER A 114 6.06 7.13 -3.30
N MET A 115 6.94 6.24 -3.75
CA MET A 115 8.40 6.42 -3.75
C MET A 115 8.89 6.61 -5.17
N THR A 116 9.95 7.40 -5.33
CA THR A 116 10.58 7.66 -6.64
C THR A 116 12.06 7.29 -6.72
N ASP A 117 12.72 7.03 -5.58
CA ASP A 117 14.14 6.68 -5.49
C ASP A 117 14.36 5.16 -5.40
N PRO A 118 14.97 4.55 -6.45
CA PRO A 118 15.25 3.12 -6.46
C PRO A 118 16.28 2.67 -5.42
N GLU A 119 17.25 3.51 -5.08
CA GLU A 119 18.23 3.23 -4.03
C GLU A 119 17.52 3.16 -2.68
N PHE A 120 16.68 4.16 -2.38
CA PHE A 120 15.91 4.18 -1.13
C PHE A 120 14.97 2.96 -1.02
N MET A 121 14.21 2.66 -2.08
CA MET A 121 13.34 1.46 -2.10
C MET A 121 14.15 0.18 -1.85
N ARG A 122 15.34 0.05 -2.45
CA ARG A 122 16.22 -1.10 -2.21
C ARG A 122 16.72 -1.17 -0.77
N HIS A 123 17.05 -0.04 -0.15
CA HIS A 123 17.41 0.01 1.27
C HIS A 123 16.27 -0.44 2.17
N ILE A 124 15.06 0.08 1.95
CA ILE A 124 13.84 -0.35 2.66
C ILE A 124 13.60 -1.85 2.46
N ALA A 125 13.73 -2.33 1.22
CA ALA A 125 13.48 -3.73 0.91
C ALA A 125 14.44 -4.70 1.62
N HIS A 126 15.72 -4.34 1.71
CA HIS A 126 16.72 -5.20 2.36
C HIS A 126 16.79 -5.06 3.88
N LYS A 127 16.45 -3.90 4.42
CA LYS A 127 16.66 -3.59 5.85
C LYS A 127 15.37 -3.61 6.66
N VAL A 128 14.27 -3.13 6.09
CA VAL A 128 13.00 -2.94 6.81
C VAL A 128 12.06 -4.11 6.60
N PHE A 129 11.91 -4.61 5.37
CA PHE A 129 10.95 -5.70 5.10
C PHE A 129 11.18 -6.99 5.89
N PRO A 130 12.43 -7.40 6.21
CA PRO A 130 12.65 -8.57 7.07
C PRO A 130 12.14 -8.41 8.51
N LEU A 131 11.84 -7.18 8.94
CA LEU A 131 11.44 -6.84 10.31
C LEU A 131 9.93 -6.58 10.43
N VAL A 132 9.18 -6.56 9.33
CA VAL A 132 7.73 -6.32 9.33
C VAL A 132 6.97 -7.60 9.05
N SER A 133 5.78 -7.72 9.63
CA SER A 133 4.90 -8.88 9.50
C SER A 133 3.94 -8.76 8.33
N SER A 134 3.68 -7.53 7.86
CA SER A 134 2.73 -7.25 6.78
C SER A 134 3.16 -6.02 5.99
N LEU A 135 2.83 -6.01 4.70
CA LEU A 135 3.18 -4.93 3.76
C LEU A 135 1.93 -4.52 2.97
N GLY A 136 1.65 -3.22 2.92
CA GLY A 136 0.63 -2.59 2.08
C GLY A 136 1.29 -1.79 0.97
N LEU A 137 0.78 -1.93 -0.26
CA LEU A 137 1.26 -1.26 -1.45
C LEU A 137 0.18 -1.28 -2.55
N ASN A 138 0.22 -0.31 -3.46
CA ASN A 138 -0.58 -0.31 -4.67
C ASN A 138 0.19 -0.90 -5.87
N GLU A 139 -0.44 -0.88 -7.04
CA GLU A 139 0.15 -1.39 -8.27
C GLU A 139 1.47 -0.68 -8.64
N GLN A 140 1.52 0.65 -8.52
CA GLN A 140 2.70 1.44 -8.87
C GLN A 140 3.89 1.10 -7.97
N GLU A 141 3.67 1.01 -6.65
CA GLU A 141 4.70 0.59 -5.72
C GLU A 141 5.14 -0.87 -5.95
N LEU A 142 4.23 -1.77 -6.37
CA LEU A 142 4.56 -3.18 -6.67
C LEU A 142 5.59 -3.30 -7.81
N LEU A 143 5.34 -2.64 -8.94
CA LEU A 143 6.30 -2.67 -10.06
C LEU A 143 7.56 -1.88 -9.76
N PHE A 144 7.44 -0.76 -9.03
CA PHE A 144 8.60 0.01 -8.64
C PHE A 144 9.53 -0.79 -7.72
N LEU A 145 8.97 -1.53 -6.76
CA LEU A 145 9.72 -2.49 -5.95
C LEU A 145 10.42 -3.50 -6.84
N SER A 146 9.68 -4.16 -7.74
CA SER A 146 10.29 -5.15 -8.65
C SER A 146 11.47 -4.56 -9.44
N ARG A 147 11.33 -3.34 -9.95
CA ARG A 147 12.42 -2.63 -10.66
C ARG A 147 13.61 -2.34 -9.74
N ALA A 148 13.37 -1.83 -8.53
CA ALA A 148 14.42 -1.42 -7.60
C ALA A 148 15.30 -2.59 -7.11
N VAL A 149 14.72 -3.79 -7.02
CA VAL A 149 15.41 -4.99 -6.52
C VAL A 149 15.61 -6.10 -7.57
N GLY A 150 15.39 -5.81 -8.85
CA GLY A 150 15.63 -6.75 -9.96
C GLY A 150 14.71 -7.97 -9.96
N GLY A 151 13.44 -7.77 -9.62
CA GLY A 151 12.39 -8.79 -9.64
C GLY A 151 11.76 -9.01 -11.03
N PRO A 152 10.77 -9.92 -11.13
CA PRO A 152 10.04 -10.19 -12.36
C PRO A 152 9.36 -8.94 -12.91
N HIS A 153 9.27 -8.81 -14.24
CA HIS A 153 8.54 -7.70 -14.88
C HIS A 153 9.12 -6.31 -14.54
N SER A 154 10.41 -6.21 -14.18
CA SER A 154 11.09 -4.95 -13.82
C SER A 154 11.02 -3.85 -14.88
N ASP A 155 10.93 -4.27 -16.14
CA ASP A 155 11.00 -3.40 -17.32
C ASP A 155 9.61 -2.98 -17.79
N LEU A 156 8.54 -3.56 -17.23
CA LEU A 156 7.16 -3.24 -17.62
C LEU A 156 6.66 -1.95 -17.00
N SER A 157 5.71 -1.31 -17.69
CA SER A 157 4.86 -0.26 -17.15
C SER A 157 3.39 -0.67 -17.14
N TRP A 158 2.65 -0.21 -16.13
CA TRP A 158 1.18 -0.37 -16.10
C TRP A 158 0.46 0.34 -17.24
N THR A 159 1.10 1.32 -17.88
CA THR A 159 0.57 1.94 -19.10
C THR A 159 0.57 0.97 -20.28
N GLU A 160 1.50 0.02 -20.31
CA GLU A 160 1.63 -0.99 -21.36
C GLU A 160 0.75 -2.20 -21.06
N VAL A 161 0.76 -2.67 -19.81
CA VAL A 161 -0.02 -3.85 -19.38
C VAL A 161 -1.51 -3.51 -19.23
N GLY A 162 -1.83 -2.30 -18.80
CA GLY A 162 -3.17 -1.87 -18.41
C GLY A 162 -3.60 -2.46 -17.06
N VAL A 163 -3.73 -1.63 -16.02
CA VAL A 163 -4.03 -2.06 -14.63
C VAL A 163 -5.30 -2.93 -14.51
N SER A 164 -6.28 -2.74 -15.39
CA SER A 164 -7.53 -3.53 -15.41
C SER A 164 -7.53 -4.69 -16.41
N SER A 165 -6.39 -4.99 -17.04
CA SER A 165 -6.30 -6.06 -18.02
C SER A 165 -6.21 -7.43 -17.35
N PRO A 166 -6.60 -8.51 -18.05
CA PRO A 166 -6.35 -9.88 -17.60
C PRO A 166 -4.87 -10.16 -17.27
N ALA A 167 -3.94 -9.56 -18.02
CA ALA A 167 -2.51 -9.74 -17.82
C ALA A 167 -2.00 -9.10 -16.52
N ALA A 168 -2.62 -8.01 -16.06
CA ALA A 168 -2.20 -7.33 -14.84
C ALA A 168 -2.27 -8.23 -13.60
N VAL A 169 -3.26 -9.11 -13.52
CA VAL A 169 -3.39 -10.07 -12.41
C VAL A 169 -2.22 -11.06 -12.40
N GLY A 170 -1.81 -11.56 -13.57
CA GLY A 170 -0.65 -12.45 -13.71
C GLY A 170 0.65 -11.75 -13.31
N VAL A 171 0.90 -10.54 -13.82
CA VAL A 171 2.07 -9.72 -13.47
C VAL A 171 2.15 -9.47 -11.97
N ALA A 172 1.05 -9.01 -11.36
CA ALA A 172 1.00 -8.75 -9.92
C ALA A 172 1.24 -10.03 -9.10
N SER A 173 0.65 -11.15 -9.51
CA SER A 173 0.83 -12.46 -8.86
C SER A 173 2.28 -12.92 -8.90
N ASP A 174 2.97 -12.74 -10.02
CA ASP A 174 4.38 -13.11 -10.17
C ASP A 174 5.29 -12.31 -9.26
N VAL A 175 5.11 -10.99 -9.21
CA VAL A 175 5.90 -10.10 -8.37
C VAL A 175 5.65 -10.40 -6.89
N LEU A 176 4.39 -10.49 -6.45
CA LEU A 176 4.04 -10.81 -5.06
C LEU A 176 4.62 -12.16 -4.64
N ARG A 177 4.49 -13.18 -5.48
CA ARG A 177 5.03 -14.51 -5.21
C ARG A 177 6.55 -14.50 -5.14
N TRP A 178 7.23 -13.81 -6.06
CA TRP A 178 8.68 -13.65 -6.02
C TRP A 178 9.14 -12.96 -4.74
N PHE A 179 8.44 -11.89 -4.37
CA PHE A 179 8.71 -11.11 -3.19
C PHE A 179 8.54 -11.91 -1.89
N CYS A 180 7.40 -12.59 -1.72
CA CYS A 180 7.16 -13.44 -0.55
C CYS A 180 8.25 -14.52 -0.42
N ARG A 181 8.68 -15.12 -1.53
CA ARG A 181 9.80 -16.07 -1.50
C ARG A 181 11.12 -15.43 -1.08
N ALA A 182 11.44 -14.26 -1.61
CA ALA A 182 12.67 -13.55 -1.25
C ALA A 182 12.74 -13.27 0.25
N LEU A 183 11.62 -12.84 0.85
CA LEU A 183 11.52 -12.63 2.31
C LEU A 183 11.68 -13.94 3.09
N THR A 184 11.02 -15.03 2.66
CA THR A 184 11.14 -16.34 3.35
C THR A 184 12.51 -17.01 3.22
N ARG A 185 13.32 -16.66 2.21
CA ARG A 185 14.67 -17.23 2.02
C ARG A 185 15.73 -16.52 2.87
N GLY A 186 15.52 -15.26 3.22
CA GLY A 186 16.39 -14.51 4.15
C GLY A 186 16.16 -14.84 5.63
N VAL A 187 15.03 -15.47 5.95
CA VAL A 187 14.65 -15.86 7.30
C VAL A 187 14.68 -17.38 7.39
N HIS A 188 15.74 -17.95 7.99
CA HIS A 188 15.68 -19.33 8.46
C HIS A 188 14.61 -19.45 9.55
N GLY A 189 13.41 -19.86 9.16
CA GLY A 189 12.28 -20.05 10.09
C GLY A 189 10.97 -19.62 9.42
N GLY A 190 10.28 -20.59 8.82
CA GLY A 190 9.07 -20.34 8.06
C GLY A 190 7.96 -19.69 8.90
N ARG A 191 7.25 -18.74 8.28
CA ARG A 191 5.87 -18.43 8.62
C ARG A 191 5.09 -18.28 7.32
N SER A 192 4.18 -19.21 7.08
CA SER A 192 3.18 -19.08 6.03
C SER A 192 2.05 -18.21 6.56
N ALA A 193 1.77 -17.09 5.90
CA ALA A 193 0.55 -16.35 6.14
C ALA A 193 -0.64 -17.20 5.64
N HIS A 194 -1.44 -17.74 6.55
CA HIS A 194 -2.73 -18.36 6.24
C HIS A 194 -3.79 -17.26 6.22
N GLY A 195 -4.33 -16.96 5.04
CA GLY A 195 -5.56 -16.18 4.91
C GLY A 195 -6.76 -17.08 5.20
N GLU A 196 -7.50 -16.78 6.27
CA GLU A 196 -8.75 -17.46 6.54
C GLU A 196 -9.88 -17.07 5.57
N ARG A 197 -10.82 -17.99 5.46
CA ARG A 197 -11.90 -18.00 4.48
C ARG A 197 -13.04 -17.09 4.94
N SER A 198 -13.01 -15.83 4.55
CA SER A 198 -14.16 -14.94 4.70
C SER A 198 -15.31 -15.38 3.79
N SER A 199 -16.34 -16.00 4.36
CA SER A 199 -17.57 -16.35 3.65
C SER A 199 -18.53 -15.15 3.60
N LEU A 200 -18.15 -14.09 2.87
CA LEU A 200 -19.09 -13.03 2.52
C LEU A 200 -20.00 -13.50 1.38
N ARG A 201 -21.22 -13.94 1.73
CA ARG A 201 -22.31 -14.09 0.75
C ARG A 201 -22.78 -12.71 0.32
N SER A 202 -22.27 -12.21 -0.80
CA SER A 202 -22.77 -10.99 -1.42
C SER A 202 -23.98 -11.36 -2.29
N ARG A 203 -25.18 -10.88 -1.94
CA ARG A 203 -26.32 -10.91 -2.86
C ARG A 203 -26.08 -9.88 -3.95
N SER A 204 -25.82 -10.34 -5.17
CA SER A 204 -25.71 -9.52 -6.37
C SER A 204 -27.04 -8.81 -6.63
N ARG A 205 -27.11 -7.52 -6.28
CA ARG A 205 -28.12 -6.60 -6.80
C ARG A 205 -27.36 -5.47 -7.46
N ALA A 206 -27.65 -5.20 -8.73
CA ALA A 206 -27.07 -4.07 -9.45
C ALA A 206 -27.28 -2.80 -8.62
N ARG A 207 -26.18 -2.23 -8.11
CA ARG A 207 -26.21 -1.00 -7.33
C ARG A 207 -25.95 0.18 -8.28
N PRO A 208 -26.91 1.08 -8.51
CA PRO A 208 -26.66 2.27 -9.29
C PRO A 208 -25.56 3.10 -8.61
N GLY A 209 -24.51 3.45 -9.36
CA GLY A 209 -23.39 4.26 -8.89
C GLY A 209 -22.04 3.54 -8.78
N VAL A 210 -22.00 2.21 -8.89
CA VAL A 210 -20.75 1.42 -8.93
C VAL A 210 -20.67 0.53 -10.17
N GLU A 211 -19.47 0.13 -10.54
CA GLU A 211 -19.21 -0.81 -11.63
C GLU A 211 -18.04 -1.74 -11.33
N LEU A 212 -18.12 -2.96 -11.86
CA LEU A 212 -17.01 -3.89 -11.86
C LEU A 212 -16.10 -3.56 -13.04
N ARG A 213 -14.82 -3.27 -12.77
CA ARG A 213 -13.79 -3.04 -13.80
C ARG A 213 -12.73 -4.14 -13.88
N ALA A 214 -12.76 -5.10 -12.96
CA ALA A 214 -11.83 -6.22 -12.97
C ALA A 214 -12.11 -7.17 -14.16
N PRO A 215 -11.09 -7.79 -14.73
CA PRO A 215 -11.27 -8.78 -15.79
C PRO A 215 -12.04 -9.98 -15.24
N LEU A 216 -13.09 -10.43 -15.95
CA LEU A 216 -13.87 -11.59 -15.54
C LEU A 216 -13.08 -12.90 -15.67
N THR A 217 -12.16 -12.96 -16.65
CA THR A 217 -11.26 -14.09 -16.84
C THR A 217 -9.84 -13.57 -16.95
N PHE A 218 -8.92 -14.21 -16.24
CA PHE A 218 -7.50 -13.85 -16.21
C PHE A 218 -6.63 -15.09 -16.02
N SER A 219 -5.37 -14.99 -16.45
CA SER A 219 -4.41 -16.09 -16.33
C SER A 219 -3.39 -15.79 -15.25
N ILE A 220 -3.13 -16.76 -14.38
CA ILE A 220 -2.08 -16.69 -13.34
C ILE A 220 -0.75 -17.26 -13.83
N ASN A 221 -0.76 -18.03 -14.91
CA ASN A 221 0.38 -18.50 -15.69
C ASN A 221 -0.14 -18.98 -17.06
N GLU A 222 0.75 -19.41 -17.95
CA GLU A 222 0.39 -19.88 -19.31
C GLU A 222 -0.61 -21.05 -19.31
N SER A 223 -0.74 -21.79 -18.21
CA SER A 223 -1.53 -23.03 -18.13
C SER A 223 -2.78 -22.94 -17.26
N HIS A 224 -2.99 -21.83 -16.53
CA HIS A 224 -4.10 -21.69 -15.58
C HIS A 224 -4.83 -20.37 -15.78
N ALA A 225 -6.03 -20.48 -16.37
CA ALA A 225 -7.02 -19.41 -16.41
C ALA A 225 -8.01 -19.56 -15.23
N LEU A 226 -8.36 -18.44 -14.62
CA LEU A 226 -9.34 -18.33 -13.56
C LEU A 226 -10.47 -17.39 -14.00
N THR A 227 -11.68 -17.65 -13.52
CA THR A 227 -12.87 -16.83 -13.79
C THR A 227 -13.48 -16.35 -12.48
N LEU A 228 -13.83 -15.07 -12.44
CA LEU A 228 -14.55 -14.45 -11.32
C LEU A 228 -16.00 -14.93 -11.30
N ASP A 229 -16.43 -15.46 -10.16
CA ASP A 229 -17.83 -15.78 -9.88
C ASP A 229 -18.44 -14.63 -9.06
N PRO A 230 -19.43 -13.88 -9.60
CA PRO A 230 -20.07 -12.79 -8.87
C PRO A 230 -20.76 -13.21 -7.56
N ASP A 231 -21.22 -14.45 -7.46
CA ASP A 231 -21.84 -14.99 -6.25
C ASP A 231 -20.80 -15.52 -5.25
N ARG A 232 -19.56 -15.71 -5.70
CA ARG A 232 -18.38 -16.09 -4.91
C ARG A 232 -17.19 -15.20 -5.29
N PRO A 233 -17.22 -13.90 -4.93
CA PRO A 233 -16.34 -12.89 -5.50
C PRO A 233 -14.87 -13.05 -5.08
N ILE A 234 -14.57 -13.85 -4.06
CA ILE A 234 -13.20 -14.11 -3.63
C ILE A 234 -12.64 -15.30 -4.41
N THR A 235 -11.73 -15.02 -5.34
CA THR A 235 -10.97 -16.04 -6.05
C THR A 235 -9.69 -16.34 -5.27
N VAL A 236 -9.46 -17.61 -4.96
CA VAL A 236 -8.30 -18.07 -4.19
C VAL A 236 -7.52 -19.08 -5.00
N TRP A 237 -6.20 -18.94 -5.02
CA TRP A 237 -5.30 -19.94 -5.59
C TRP A 237 -4.01 -20.01 -4.79
N GLN A 238 -3.34 -21.15 -4.87
CA GLN A 238 -2.09 -21.40 -4.16
C GLN A 238 -1.01 -21.79 -5.16
N GLN A 239 0.17 -21.18 -5.03
CA GLN A 239 1.35 -21.52 -5.83
C GLN A 239 2.60 -21.44 -4.96
N ASN A 240 3.37 -22.53 -4.90
CA ASN A 240 4.67 -22.57 -4.22
C ASN A 240 4.62 -22.05 -2.75
N HIS A 241 3.68 -22.57 -1.95
CA HIS A 241 3.45 -22.19 -0.54
C HIS A 241 2.96 -20.76 -0.29
N VAL A 242 2.65 -20.00 -1.34
CA VAL A 242 1.99 -18.70 -1.24
C VAL A 242 0.53 -18.88 -1.66
N THR A 243 -0.39 -18.47 -0.79
CA THR A 243 -1.83 -18.41 -1.09
C THR A 243 -2.19 -16.97 -1.44
N LEU A 244 -2.83 -16.79 -2.59
CA LEU A 244 -3.27 -15.49 -3.10
C LEU A 244 -4.79 -15.43 -3.08
N HIS A 245 -5.31 -14.32 -2.55
CA HIS A 245 -6.73 -14.03 -2.44
C HIS A 245 -7.02 -12.76 -3.25
N LEU A 246 -7.85 -12.89 -4.29
CA LEU A 246 -8.29 -11.76 -5.11
C LEU A 246 -9.74 -11.43 -4.79
N SER A 247 -9.99 -10.18 -4.45
CA SER A 247 -11.33 -9.62 -4.30
C SER A 247 -11.51 -8.48 -5.31
N PRO A 248 -12.44 -8.58 -6.27
CA PRO A 248 -12.69 -7.49 -7.21
C PRO A 248 -13.36 -6.31 -6.51
N VAL A 249 -12.93 -5.10 -6.87
CA VAL A 249 -13.50 -3.86 -6.33
C VAL A 249 -14.67 -3.38 -7.20
N LEU A 250 -15.78 -3.03 -6.55
CA LEU A 250 -16.85 -2.27 -7.17
C LEU A 250 -16.47 -0.78 -7.17
N VAL A 251 -16.05 -0.28 -8.33
CA VAL A 251 -15.52 1.07 -8.51
C VAL A 251 -16.67 2.08 -8.53
N CYS A 252 -16.57 3.14 -7.72
CA CYS A 252 -17.52 4.24 -7.75
C CYS A 252 -17.41 5.01 -9.06
N LYS A 253 -18.53 5.15 -9.80
CA LYS A 253 -18.57 5.87 -11.09
C LYS A 253 -18.32 7.37 -10.96
N ARG A 254 -18.61 7.94 -9.79
CA ARG A 254 -18.52 9.39 -9.52
C ARG A 254 -18.00 9.64 -8.10
N PRO A 255 -16.70 9.44 -7.85
CA PRO A 255 -16.13 9.62 -6.53
C PRO A 255 -16.10 11.11 -6.15
N ILE A 256 -16.46 11.41 -4.89
CA ILE A 256 -16.31 12.77 -4.32
C ILE A 256 -14.85 13.03 -3.92
N ARG A 257 -14.19 12.02 -3.36
CA ARG A 257 -12.78 12.05 -2.93
C ARG A 257 -12.21 10.62 -2.94
N THR A 258 -10.96 10.48 -3.38
CA THR A 258 -10.23 9.18 -3.42
C THR A 258 -8.95 9.18 -2.58
N VAL A 259 -8.60 10.32 -1.98
CA VAL A 259 -7.44 10.48 -1.10
C VAL A 259 -7.65 9.68 0.19
N GLY A 260 -6.64 8.91 0.59
CA GLY A 260 -6.69 8.04 1.77
C GLY A 260 -7.48 6.73 1.55
N LEU A 261 -7.89 6.44 0.30
CA LEU A 261 -8.61 5.20 0.01
C LEU A 261 -7.73 3.96 0.24
N GLY A 262 -6.43 4.03 -0.10
CA GLY A 262 -5.44 2.98 0.19
C GLY A 262 -5.38 2.67 1.69
N ASP A 263 -5.09 3.69 2.50
CA ASP A 263 -5.06 3.59 3.97
C ASP A 263 -6.34 2.97 4.55
N ALA A 264 -7.51 3.35 4.02
CA ALA A 264 -8.79 2.82 4.46
C ALA A 264 -9.01 1.34 4.06
N ILE A 265 -8.53 0.93 2.87
CA ILE A 265 -8.53 -0.47 2.43
C ILE A 265 -7.61 -1.29 3.34
N THR A 266 -6.39 -0.82 3.57
CA THR A 266 -5.41 -1.49 4.45
C THR A 266 -5.96 -1.64 5.87
N ALA A 267 -6.49 -0.57 6.47
CA ALA A 267 -7.04 -0.61 7.82
C ALA A 267 -8.19 -1.64 7.95
N ASN A 268 -9.09 -1.70 6.97
CA ASN A 268 -10.14 -2.73 6.94
C ASN A 268 -9.55 -4.13 6.77
N GLY A 269 -8.58 -4.32 5.86
CA GLY A 269 -7.92 -5.60 5.66
C GLY A 269 -7.30 -6.13 6.96
N LEU A 270 -6.58 -5.27 7.69
CA LEU A 270 -5.97 -5.60 8.97
C LEU A 270 -7.01 -5.91 10.06
N LEU A 271 -8.12 -5.16 10.13
CA LEU A 271 -9.19 -5.38 11.10
C LEU A 271 -9.81 -6.78 10.99
N PHE A 272 -9.88 -7.32 9.77
CA PHE A 272 -10.38 -8.68 9.49
C PHE A 272 -9.27 -9.73 9.34
N SER A 273 -8.04 -9.37 9.68
CA SER A 273 -6.90 -10.29 9.66
C SER A 273 -6.59 -10.78 11.08
N GLU A 274 -6.23 -12.05 11.18
CA GLU A 274 -5.65 -12.63 12.39
C GLU A 274 -4.18 -12.95 12.13
N ILE A 275 -3.30 -12.51 13.03
CA ILE A 275 -1.88 -12.82 12.96
C ILE A 275 -1.62 -14.01 13.87
N LEU A 276 -1.32 -15.15 13.25
CA LEU A 276 -0.99 -16.36 13.96
C LEU A 276 0.48 -16.33 14.46
N PRO A 277 0.75 -16.83 15.68
CA PRO A 277 2.11 -16.89 16.24
C PRO A 277 3.04 -17.87 15.53
#